data_AF-A0A804NI19-F1
#
_entry.id   AF-A0A804NI19-F1
#
_cell.length_a   1.000
_cell.length_b   1.000
_cell.length_c   1.000
_cell.angle_alpha   90.00
_cell.angle_beta   90.00
_cell.angle_gamma   90.00
#
_symmetry.space_group_name_H-M   'P 1'
#
loop_
_entity.id
_entity.type
_entity.pdbx_description
1 polymer ?
#
loop_
_entity_poly.entity_id
_entity_poly.type
_entity_poly.pdbx_seq_one_letter_code
_entity_poly.pdbx_strand_id
1 'polypeptide(L)'
;MALVACPRCNITPPQASACGIRCLLRAPRSAASRPPPWRLRRSRAMAVYEGWHSAAAGADTDGGAPAPHVPPSLLVFSGGTAFNGVVEELKKVTTRVAHVLPVSDDGGSTAEIVRVLGGPAVGDIRSRCLRLSDESTAEALSVRKLLGHRLPIDPSEAKLEWYQIVEGDHTLWEGVSRPYRETIRAFLVYFHSEILRRSAEMFCFTNGSIGNFFFAGARIFFQSLDAAIFLFSRVSQIPAESLVLPVISTNDRLTLGCELWDGTIIRGQNEISHPSNGRREIVNKDCNSCSTLPSRIKRVFYMSSEGSNLLHEVFPEVNHTVLEQLSKVDCIVYAMGSLFTSVCPSLVLRGIGETIASRSIPKVSNYAKTRLVCLVDVWLERCSEVASLKFCISYITWRFH
;
A
#
# COMPACT_ATOMS: atom_id res chain seq x y z
N MET A 1 37.95 24.66 45.08
CA MET A 1 39.43 24.63 44.92
C MET A 1 39.71 24.44 43.44
N ALA A 2 40.42 25.28 42.70
CA ALA A 2 40.92 26.63 42.88
C ALA A 2 40.96 27.25 41.47
N LEU A 3 40.58 28.53 41.40
CA LEU A 3 40.70 29.39 40.23
C LEU A 3 42.17 29.69 39.93
N VAL A 4 42.55 29.79 38.65
CA VAL A 4 43.74 30.54 38.22
C VAL A 4 43.33 31.51 37.12
N ALA A 5 43.86 32.72 37.25
CA ALA A 5 43.34 33.97 36.75
C ALA A 5 43.73 34.33 35.30
N CYS A 6 42.85 35.13 34.70
CA CYS A 6 43.12 36.02 33.57
C CYS A 6 43.84 37.29 34.05
N PRO A 7 44.70 37.91 33.22
CA PRO A 7 44.90 39.35 33.33
C PRO A 7 44.71 40.10 32.01
N ARG A 8 44.01 41.24 32.15
CA ARG A 8 43.97 42.44 31.29
C ARG A 8 42.92 42.48 30.18
N CYS A 9 41.74 42.98 30.56
CA CYS A 9 41.16 44.19 29.95
C CYS A 9 40.29 44.90 31.00
N ASN A 10 40.75 46.05 31.47
CA ASN A 10 40.02 47.01 32.29
C ASN A 10 39.02 47.75 31.39
N ILE A 11 37.76 47.88 31.83
CA ILE A 11 36.98 49.13 31.89
C ILE A 11 35.62 48.78 32.56
N THR A 12 35.35 49.46 33.66
CA THR A 12 34.14 49.41 34.50
C THR A 12 32.95 50.20 33.89
N PRO A 13 31.69 49.85 34.22
CA PRO A 13 30.50 50.58 33.78
C PRO A 13 30.05 51.63 34.82
N PRO A 14 29.25 52.65 34.44
CA PRO A 14 28.47 53.41 35.41
C PRO A 14 26.97 53.07 35.33
N GLN A 15 26.33 53.01 36.51
CA GLN A 15 24.89 52.96 36.69
C GLN A 15 24.28 54.38 36.81
N ALA A 16 23.01 54.46 36.38
CA ALA A 16 21.91 55.32 36.83
C ALA A 16 21.89 56.82 36.47
N SER A 17 20.86 57.24 35.73
CA SER A 17 19.78 58.11 36.26
C SER A 17 18.79 58.55 35.17
N ALA A 18 17.57 58.83 35.61
CA ALA A 18 16.38 59.14 34.82
C ALA A 18 16.28 60.62 34.42
N CYS A 19 15.82 60.89 33.19
CA CYS A 19 14.98 62.03 32.76
C CYS A 19 14.76 61.83 31.25
N GLY A 20 13.54 61.67 30.70
CA GLY A 20 12.50 62.68 30.66
C GLY A 20 12.68 63.55 29.41
N ILE A 21 11.99 63.23 28.31
CA ILE A 21 11.42 64.19 27.33
C ILE A 21 10.42 63.43 26.44
N ARG A 22 9.17 63.92 26.50
CA ARG A 22 8.06 63.64 25.61
C ARG A 22 8.36 64.20 24.21
N CYS A 23 8.02 63.45 23.16
CA CYS A 23 7.64 64.06 21.90
C CYS A 23 6.35 63.41 21.40
N LEU A 24 5.30 64.25 21.35
CA LEU A 24 3.98 64.00 20.80
C LEU A 24 4.07 63.86 19.29
N LEU A 25 3.32 62.93 18.69
CA LEU A 25 2.51 63.19 17.49
C LEU A 25 1.36 62.16 17.39
N ARG A 26 0.17 62.71 17.21
CA ARG A 26 -1.18 62.13 17.20
C ARG A 26 -1.35 60.89 16.31
N ALA A 27 -2.01 59.86 16.85
CA ALA A 27 -2.74 58.87 16.06
C ALA A 27 -4.20 59.31 15.89
N PRO A 28 -4.79 59.26 14.67
CA PRO A 28 -6.20 59.54 14.49
C PRO A 28 -7.04 58.34 14.94
N ARG A 29 -8.01 58.60 15.83
CA ARG A 29 -9.13 57.70 16.11
C ARG A 29 -10.02 57.65 14.86
N SER A 30 -10.18 56.47 14.27
CA SER A 30 -11.30 56.18 13.36
C SER A 30 -12.13 55.03 13.91
N ALA A 31 -13.42 55.19 13.73
CA ALA A 31 -14.48 54.49 14.43
C ALA A 31 -14.55 53.00 14.12
N ALA A 32 -14.80 52.21 15.15
CA ALA A 32 -15.24 50.83 15.03
C ALA A 32 -16.65 50.79 14.43
N SER A 33 -16.75 50.66 13.11
CA SER A 33 -17.98 50.26 12.41
C SER A 33 -18.06 48.73 12.33
N ARG A 34 -19.06 48.15 13.00
CA ARG A 34 -19.44 46.74 12.86
C ARG A 34 -19.66 46.39 11.38
N PRO A 35 -19.16 45.24 10.88
CA PRO A 35 -19.54 44.77 9.55
C PRO A 35 -21.01 44.29 9.55
N PRO A 36 -21.75 44.45 8.44
CA PRO A 36 -23.14 44.04 8.35
C PRO A 36 -23.24 42.50 8.30
N PRO A 37 -24.38 41.91 8.68
CA PRO A 37 -24.58 40.47 8.61
C PRO A 37 -24.63 40.05 7.14
N TRP A 38 -23.67 39.24 6.71
CA TRP A 38 -23.70 38.55 5.43
C TRP A 38 -24.85 37.54 5.47
N ARG A 39 -25.96 37.89 4.80
CA ARG A 39 -27.01 36.94 4.46
C ARG A 39 -26.42 35.94 3.46
N LEU A 40 -26.34 34.68 3.87
CA LEU A 40 -26.11 33.53 2.99
C LEU A 40 -27.18 33.50 1.89
N ARG A 41 -26.87 34.07 0.73
CA ARG A 41 -27.63 33.85 -0.49
C ARG A 41 -27.22 32.47 -0.99
N ARG A 42 -28.03 31.45 -0.67
CA ARG A 42 -27.93 30.12 -1.29
C ARG A 42 -28.16 30.30 -2.79
N SER A 43 -27.07 30.39 -3.56
CA SER A 43 -27.14 30.27 -5.02
C SER A 43 -27.20 28.79 -5.39
N ARG A 44 -28.26 28.45 -6.13
CA ARG A 44 -28.56 27.15 -6.74
C ARG A 44 -27.36 26.55 -7.48
N ALA A 45 -26.88 25.41 -6.99
CA ALA A 45 -26.26 24.33 -7.77
C ALA A 45 -26.19 23.05 -6.91
N MET A 46 -27.32 22.66 -6.33
CA MET A 46 -27.53 21.42 -5.57
C MET A 46 -29.02 21.10 -5.70
N ALA A 47 -29.43 20.72 -6.91
CA ALA A 47 -30.79 20.27 -7.23
C ALA A 47 -30.82 19.65 -8.65
N VAL A 48 -30.07 18.58 -8.88
CA VAL A 48 -30.34 17.61 -9.96
C VAL A 48 -29.89 16.24 -9.46
N TYR A 49 -30.53 15.69 -8.44
CA TYR A 49 -30.44 14.25 -8.13
C TYR A 49 -31.60 13.74 -7.24
N GLU A 50 -32.69 14.52 -7.14
CA GLU A 50 -33.94 14.08 -6.54
C GLU A 50 -35.08 14.48 -7.47
N GLY A 51 -35.68 13.47 -8.06
CA GLY A 51 -36.64 13.63 -9.14
C GLY A 51 -36.35 12.54 -10.14
N TRP A 52 -37.10 11.46 -9.99
CA TRP A 52 -37.51 10.47 -10.99
C TRP A 52 -37.80 9.16 -10.26
N HIS A 53 -38.74 9.19 -9.29
CA HIS A 53 -39.48 8.00 -8.82
C HIS A 53 -40.73 8.47 -8.06
N SER A 54 -41.76 8.86 -8.82
CA SER A 54 -43.18 8.56 -8.51
C SER A 54 -44.09 9.26 -9.51
N ALA A 55 -44.48 8.52 -10.53
CA ALA A 55 -45.80 8.62 -11.14
C ALA A 55 -46.21 7.19 -11.46
N ALA A 56 -47.26 6.73 -10.79
CA ALA A 56 -47.78 5.37 -10.85
C ALA A 56 -48.92 5.25 -11.87
N ALA A 57 -49.17 3.97 -12.22
CA ALA A 57 -50.41 3.36 -12.67
C ALA A 57 -50.67 3.24 -14.18
N GLY A 58 -50.70 1.97 -14.63
CA GLY A 58 -51.56 1.51 -15.72
C GLY A 58 -50.89 0.60 -16.75
N ALA A 59 -50.73 -0.70 -16.44
CA ALA A 59 -51.02 -1.83 -17.34
C ALA A 59 -50.41 -3.11 -16.76
N ASP A 60 -51.28 -4.06 -16.40
CA ASP A 60 -50.92 -5.45 -16.14
C ASP A 60 -50.21 -6.04 -17.36
N THR A 61 -48.95 -6.41 -17.20
CA THR A 61 -48.31 -7.44 -18.02
C THR A 61 -47.54 -8.35 -17.08
N ASP A 62 -48.14 -9.51 -16.83
CA ASP A 62 -47.54 -10.62 -16.11
C ASP A 62 -46.43 -11.21 -16.99
N GLY A 63 -45.19 -10.87 -16.65
CA GLY A 63 -44.00 -11.14 -17.46
C GLY A 63 -42.76 -10.70 -16.71
N GLY A 64 -42.58 -11.22 -15.48
CA GLY A 64 -41.43 -10.91 -14.64
C GLY A 64 -40.12 -11.21 -15.35
N ALA A 65 -39.45 -10.17 -15.85
CA ALA A 65 -38.07 -10.28 -16.28
C ALA A 65 -37.24 -10.82 -15.11
N PRO A 66 -36.36 -11.82 -15.30
CA PRO A 66 -35.51 -12.30 -14.23
C PRO A 66 -34.70 -11.12 -13.68
N ALA A 67 -34.70 -10.96 -12.36
CA ALA A 67 -33.91 -9.92 -11.70
C ALA A 67 -32.47 -9.96 -12.22
N PRO A 68 -31.84 -8.81 -12.52
CA PRO A 68 -30.50 -8.79 -13.08
C PRO A 68 -29.57 -9.58 -12.17
N HIS A 69 -28.91 -10.59 -12.76
CA HIS A 69 -28.04 -11.50 -12.03
C HIS A 69 -26.83 -10.70 -11.53
N VAL A 70 -26.83 -10.32 -10.25
CA VAL A 70 -25.72 -9.56 -9.66
C VAL A 70 -24.50 -10.48 -9.64
N PRO A 71 -23.36 -10.08 -10.26
CA PRO A 71 -22.17 -10.91 -10.25
C PRO A 71 -21.63 -11.07 -8.83
N PRO A 72 -21.02 -12.23 -8.50
CA PRO A 72 -20.56 -12.51 -7.15
C PRO A 72 -19.46 -11.53 -6.71
N SER A 73 -19.45 -11.18 -5.43
CA SER A 73 -18.38 -10.42 -4.79
C SER A 73 -17.34 -11.35 -4.17
N LEU A 74 -16.07 -11.05 -4.42
CA LEU A 74 -14.95 -11.90 -4.03
C LEU A 74 -13.97 -11.12 -3.15
N LEU A 75 -13.41 -11.79 -2.14
CA LEU A 75 -12.19 -11.32 -1.48
C LEU A 75 -11.06 -12.28 -1.81
N VAL A 76 -9.96 -11.74 -2.32
CA VAL A 76 -8.81 -12.51 -2.75
C VAL A 76 -7.61 -12.15 -1.88
N PHE A 77 -7.13 -13.10 -1.09
CA PHE A 77 -5.79 -13.00 -0.48
C PHE A 77 -4.75 -13.34 -1.55
N SER A 78 -3.94 -12.37 -1.92
CA SER A 78 -2.93 -12.50 -2.98
C SER A 78 -1.61 -11.86 -2.58
N GLY A 79 -0.57 -12.11 -3.38
CA GLY A 79 0.68 -11.37 -3.34
C GLY A 79 1.07 -10.93 -4.74
N GLY A 80 2.32 -11.19 -5.11
CA GLY A 80 2.93 -10.77 -6.38
C GLY A 80 2.35 -11.37 -7.66
N THR A 81 3.22 -11.64 -8.63
CA THR A 81 2.82 -11.78 -10.03
C THR A 81 2.04 -13.04 -10.39
N ALA A 82 2.10 -14.09 -9.56
CA ALA A 82 1.50 -15.40 -9.85
C ALA A 82 -0.02 -15.32 -10.13
N PHE A 83 -0.73 -14.43 -9.45
CA PHE A 83 -2.17 -14.26 -9.64
C PHE A 83 -2.54 -13.33 -10.80
N ASN A 84 -1.57 -12.71 -11.48
CA ASN A 84 -1.86 -11.71 -12.51
C ASN A 84 -2.65 -12.25 -13.70
N GLY A 85 -2.35 -13.47 -14.16
CA GLY A 85 -3.12 -14.09 -15.26
C GLY A 85 -4.57 -14.36 -14.88
N VAL A 86 -4.82 -14.77 -13.63
CA VAL A 86 -6.18 -15.04 -13.13
C VAL A 86 -7.00 -13.76 -13.01
N VAL A 87 -6.38 -12.63 -12.66
CA VAL A 87 -7.10 -11.35 -12.56
C VAL A 87 -7.72 -10.92 -13.89
N GLU A 88 -7.03 -11.13 -15.01
CA GLU A 88 -7.58 -10.80 -16.34
C GLU A 88 -8.81 -11.65 -16.68
N GLU A 89 -8.80 -12.92 -16.31
CA GLU A 89 -9.95 -13.80 -16.49
C GLU A 89 -11.08 -13.48 -15.50
N LEU A 90 -10.75 -13.12 -14.25
CA LEU A 90 -11.75 -12.71 -13.26
C LEU A 90 -12.51 -11.46 -13.68
N LYS A 91 -11.85 -10.48 -14.31
CA LYS A 91 -12.50 -9.26 -14.84
C LYS A 91 -13.64 -9.58 -15.82
N LYS A 92 -13.60 -10.73 -16.51
CA LYS A 92 -14.66 -11.19 -17.42
C LYS A 92 -15.88 -11.75 -16.68
N VAL A 93 -15.71 -12.16 -15.43
CA VAL A 93 -16.76 -12.75 -14.58
C VAL A 93 -17.34 -11.73 -13.61
N THR A 94 -16.48 -10.96 -12.94
CA THR A 94 -16.89 -9.95 -11.95
C THR A 94 -15.78 -8.93 -11.74
N THR A 95 -16.15 -7.66 -11.59
CA THR A 95 -15.25 -6.59 -11.13
C THR A 95 -15.36 -6.36 -9.62
N ARG A 96 -16.29 -7.02 -8.93
CA ARG A 96 -16.55 -6.87 -7.48
C ARG A 96 -15.55 -7.67 -6.66
N VAL A 97 -14.27 -7.31 -6.76
CA VAL A 97 -13.17 -8.07 -6.17
C VAL A 97 -12.34 -7.19 -5.24
N ALA A 98 -12.22 -7.60 -3.98
CA ALA A 98 -11.29 -7.03 -3.02
C ALA A 98 -9.98 -7.82 -3.02
N HIS A 99 -8.93 -7.26 -3.61
CA HIS A 99 -7.58 -7.82 -3.64
C HIS A 99 -6.81 -7.40 -2.40
N VAL A 100 -6.65 -8.31 -1.45
CA VAL A 100 -5.90 -8.11 -0.21
C VAL A 100 -4.44 -8.50 -0.43
N LEU A 101 -3.51 -7.57 -0.18
CA LEU A 101 -2.09 -7.71 -0.49
C LEU A 101 -1.21 -7.42 0.74
N PRO A 102 -0.14 -8.19 0.96
CA PRO A 102 0.84 -7.90 1.99
C PRO A 102 1.69 -6.67 1.65
N VAL A 103 2.31 -6.09 2.68
CA VAL A 103 3.15 -4.88 2.61
C VAL A 103 4.60 -5.14 3.02
N SER A 104 5.05 -6.40 2.89
CA SER A 104 6.37 -6.88 3.33
C SER A 104 7.36 -7.21 2.20
N ASP A 105 7.00 -7.00 0.93
CA ASP A 105 7.88 -7.31 -0.20
C ASP A 105 9.17 -6.48 -0.16
N ASP A 106 10.32 -7.16 -0.15
CA ASP A 106 11.64 -6.54 -0.05
C ASP A 106 12.50 -6.80 -1.28
N GLY A 107 11.87 -7.00 -2.45
CA GLY A 107 12.53 -7.27 -3.73
C GLY A 107 12.56 -6.12 -4.73
N GLY A 108 13.51 -6.22 -5.68
CA GLY A 108 13.65 -5.30 -6.80
C GLY A 108 13.69 -3.82 -6.39
N SER A 109 13.02 -2.97 -7.17
CA SER A 109 13.01 -1.52 -6.89
C SER A 109 12.24 -1.15 -5.62
N THR A 110 11.42 -2.05 -5.05
CA THR A 110 10.77 -1.82 -3.76
C THR A 110 11.79 -1.80 -2.63
N ALA A 111 12.76 -2.73 -2.65
CA ALA A 111 13.84 -2.81 -1.67
C ALA A 111 14.63 -1.49 -1.61
N GLU A 112 14.92 -0.92 -2.77
CA GLU A 112 15.67 0.32 -2.91
C GLU A 112 14.90 1.54 -2.39
N ILE A 113 13.60 1.63 -2.69
CA ILE A 113 12.71 2.66 -2.14
C ILE A 113 12.68 2.58 -0.61
N VAL A 114 12.44 1.38 -0.06
CA VAL A 114 12.36 1.16 1.38
C VAL A 114 13.70 1.44 2.07
N ARG A 115 14.82 1.12 1.42
CA ARG A 115 16.17 1.41 1.93
C ARG A 115 16.40 2.91 2.09
N VAL A 116 16.15 3.70 1.04
CA VAL A 116 16.49 5.13 1.01
C VAL A 116 15.42 6.01 1.66
N LEU A 117 14.14 5.70 1.44
CA LEU A 117 13.00 6.54 1.84
C LEU A 117 12.17 5.94 2.99
N GLY A 118 12.38 4.67 3.34
CA GLY A 118 11.61 3.98 4.36
C GLY A 118 10.17 3.67 3.94
N GLY A 119 9.39 3.24 4.95
CA GLY A 119 7.99 2.89 4.82
C GLY A 119 7.68 1.49 4.29
N PRO A 120 6.40 1.20 4.02
CA PRO A 120 5.95 -0.14 3.63
C PRO A 120 6.37 -0.49 2.20
N ALA A 121 6.40 -1.78 1.91
CA ALA A 121 6.58 -2.26 0.56
C ALA A 121 5.41 -1.85 -0.35
N VAL A 122 5.72 -1.32 -1.53
CA VAL A 122 4.71 -0.86 -2.52
C VAL A 122 4.53 -1.83 -3.69
N GLY A 123 5.43 -2.81 -3.82
CA GLY A 123 5.63 -3.59 -5.05
C GLY A 123 4.41 -4.38 -5.51
N ASP A 124 3.87 -5.21 -4.63
CA ASP A 124 2.72 -6.09 -4.91
C ASP A 124 1.44 -5.28 -5.15
N ILE A 125 1.22 -4.24 -4.33
CA ILE A 125 0.09 -3.30 -4.46
C ILE A 125 0.14 -2.61 -5.82
N ARG A 126 1.26 -1.98 -6.17
CA ARG A 126 1.46 -1.33 -7.48
C ARG A 126 1.26 -2.33 -8.62
N SER A 127 1.74 -3.57 -8.48
CA SER A 127 1.56 -4.60 -9.52
C SER A 127 0.08 -4.94 -9.71
N ARG A 128 -0.70 -5.02 -8.64
CA ARG A 128 -2.13 -5.31 -8.74
C ARG A 128 -2.91 -4.12 -9.30
N CYS A 129 -2.61 -2.90 -8.86
CA CYS A 129 -3.22 -1.69 -9.42
C CYS A 129 -2.95 -1.59 -10.93
N LEU A 130 -1.70 -1.79 -11.35
CA LEU A 130 -1.34 -1.77 -12.76
C LEU A 130 -2.12 -2.83 -13.53
N ARG A 131 -2.23 -4.05 -13.01
CA ARG A 131 -2.96 -5.15 -13.67
C ARG A 131 -4.45 -4.84 -13.84
N LEU A 132 -5.05 -4.17 -12.86
CA LEU A 132 -6.46 -3.77 -12.91
C LEU A 132 -6.72 -2.51 -13.74
N SER A 133 -5.67 -1.87 -14.28
CA SER A 133 -5.84 -0.64 -15.05
C SER A 133 -6.76 -0.83 -16.25
N ASP A 134 -7.39 0.25 -16.67
CA ASP A 134 -8.11 0.27 -17.94
C ASP A 134 -7.17 0.02 -19.12
N GLU A 135 -7.71 -0.63 -20.14
CA GLU A 135 -7.04 -0.95 -21.41
C GLU A 135 -7.94 -0.61 -22.61
N SER A 136 -9.09 0.05 -22.36
CA SER A 136 -10.12 0.30 -23.38
C SER A 136 -9.77 1.47 -24.31
N THR A 137 -8.94 2.41 -23.86
CA THR A 137 -8.57 3.62 -24.62
C THR A 137 -7.07 3.69 -24.90
N ALA A 138 -6.69 4.38 -25.98
CA ALA A 138 -5.29 4.61 -26.32
C ALA A 138 -4.53 5.38 -25.22
N GLU A 139 -5.21 6.31 -24.54
CA GLU A 139 -4.62 7.02 -23.39
C GLU A 139 -4.41 6.08 -22.21
N ALA A 140 -5.40 5.24 -21.86
CA ALA A 140 -5.26 4.27 -20.77
C ALA A 140 -4.10 3.29 -21.02
N LEU A 141 -3.95 2.81 -22.26
CA LEU A 141 -2.80 1.99 -22.67
C LEU A 141 -1.46 2.75 -22.51
N SER A 142 -1.42 4.04 -22.86
CA SER A 142 -0.22 4.88 -22.72
C SER A 142 0.14 5.13 -21.25
N VAL A 143 -0.85 5.41 -20.40
CA VAL A 143 -0.67 5.55 -18.94
C VAL A 143 -0.21 4.24 -18.31
N ARG A 144 -0.82 3.11 -18.69
CA ARG A 144 -0.41 1.77 -18.25
C ARG A 144 1.03 1.47 -18.67
N LYS A 145 1.40 1.79 -19.92
CA LYS A 145 2.78 1.63 -20.42
C LYS A 145 3.77 2.43 -19.58
N LEU A 146 3.49 3.70 -19.31
CA LEU A 146 4.32 4.56 -18.47
C LEU A 146 4.49 4.01 -17.05
N LEU A 147 3.39 3.69 -16.36
CA LEU A 147 3.43 3.19 -14.97
C LEU A 147 3.98 1.76 -14.87
N GLY A 148 3.85 0.96 -15.93
CA GLY A 148 4.42 -0.37 -16.05
C GLY A 148 5.89 -0.40 -16.44
N HIS A 149 6.46 0.75 -16.85
CA HIS A 149 7.82 0.82 -17.35
C HIS A 149 8.86 0.49 -16.27
N ARG A 150 9.92 -0.20 -16.70
CA ARG A 150 11.10 -0.50 -15.91
C ARG A 150 12.33 0.10 -16.59
N LEU A 151 13.10 0.84 -15.81
CA LEU A 151 14.34 1.44 -16.26
C LEU A 151 15.39 0.37 -16.63
N PRO A 152 16.38 0.71 -17.46
CA PRO A 152 17.50 -0.14 -17.82
C PRO A 152 18.21 -0.75 -16.63
N ILE A 153 18.92 -1.85 -16.90
CA ILE A 153 19.75 -2.51 -15.89
C ILE A 153 21.04 -1.70 -15.67
N ASP A 154 21.59 -1.11 -16.73
CA ASP A 154 22.78 -0.26 -16.62
C ASP A 154 22.49 0.98 -15.74
N PRO A 155 23.28 1.23 -14.67
CA PRO A 155 23.02 2.34 -13.75
C PRO A 155 23.05 3.73 -14.40
N SER A 156 23.92 3.93 -15.40
CA SER A 156 24.09 5.24 -16.04
C SER A 156 22.93 5.52 -16.99
N GLU A 157 22.54 4.53 -17.79
CA GLU A 157 21.37 4.61 -18.66
C GLU A 157 20.09 4.76 -17.85
N ALA A 158 19.92 3.98 -16.78
CA ALA A 158 18.74 4.07 -15.90
C ALA A 158 18.61 5.45 -15.26
N LYS A 159 19.73 6.03 -14.82
CA LYS A 159 19.74 7.39 -14.31
C LYS A 159 19.36 8.37 -15.42
N LEU A 160 20.02 8.34 -16.58
CA LEU A 160 19.73 9.25 -17.68
C LEU A 160 18.25 9.23 -18.07
N GLU A 161 17.68 8.04 -18.28
CA GLU A 161 16.28 7.88 -18.65
C GLU A 161 15.33 8.37 -17.55
N TRP A 162 15.65 8.13 -16.27
CA TRP A 162 14.88 8.69 -15.17
C TRP A 162 14.80 10.22 -15.24
N TYR A 163 15.92 10.91 -15.48
CA TYR A 163 15.93 12.38 -15.59
C TYR A 163 15.08 12.86 -16.77
N GLN A 164 15.18 12.23 -17.94
CA GLN A 164 14.34 12.55 -19.10
C GLN A 164 12.84 12.41 -18.78
N ILE A 165 12.46 11.33 -18.09
CA ILE A 165 11.07 11.08 -17.67
C ILE A 165 10.60 12.17 -16.70
N VAL A 166 11.39 12.51 -15.67
CA VAL A 166 11.04 13.54 -14.68
C VAL A 166 10.97 14.94 -15.30
N GLU A 167 11.85 15.25 -16.25
CA GLU A 167 11.83 16.52 -16.98
C GLU A 167 10.60 16.63 -17.89
N GLY A 168 10.06 15.50 -18.34
CA GLY A 168 8.91 15.43 -19.24
C GLY A 168 9.30 15.29 -20.71
N ASP A 169 10.58 15.02 -20.99
CA ASP A 169 11.20 14.92 -22.32
C ASP A 169 11.56 13.47 -22.64
N HIS A 170 10.58 12.56 -22.47
CA HIS A 170 10.75 11.15 -22.78
C HIS A 170 9.54 10.63 -23.56
N THR A 171 9.78 9.71 -24.50
CA THR A 171 8.75 9.15 -25.40
C THR A 171 7.65 8.40 -24.66
N LEU A 172 7.87 7.97 -23.41
CA LEU A 172 6.83 7.38 -22.56
C LEU A 172 5.66 8.33 -22.27
N TRP A 173 5.83 9.64 -22.47
CA TRP A 173 4.76 10.63 -22.33
C TRP A 173 3.90 10.79 -23.60
N GLU A 174 4.28 10.15 -24.71
CA GLU A 174 3.47 10.10 -25.93
C GLU A 174 2.14 9.39 -25.65
N GLY A 175 1.03 9.95 -26.14
CA GLY A 175 -0.32 9.41 -25.90
C GLY A 175 -0.90 9.68 -24.50
N VAL A 176 -0.12 10.26 -23.58
CA VAL A 176 -0.59 10.69 -22.25
C VAL A 176 -1.00 12.16 -22.31
N SER A 177 -2.27 12.48 -22.04
CA SER A 177 -2.75 13.86 -22.09
C SER A 177 -2.10 14.74 -21.02
N ARG A 178 -2.23 16.06 -21.22
CA ARG A 178 -1.66 17.05 -20.30
C ARG A 178 -2.13 16.89 -18.85
N PRO A 179 -3.43 16.72 -18.52
CA PRO A 179 -3.87 16.51 -17.14
C PRO A 179 -3.23 15.28 -16.48
N TYR A 180 -3.15 14.15 -17.20
CA TYR A 180 -2.48 12.94 -16.71
C TYR A 180 -0.98 13.18 -16.50
N ARG A 181 -0.32 13.81 -17.47
CA ARG A 181 1.11 14.14 -17.40
C ARG A 181 1.42 15.01 -16.20
N GLU A 182 0.68 16.10 -15.99
CA GLU A 182 0.87 17.01 -14.86
C GLU A 182 0.64 16.28 -13.53
N THR A 183 -0.38 15.43 -13.44
CA THR A 183 -0.69 14.65 -12.23
C THR A 183 0.41 13.64 -11.91
N ILE A 184 0.78 12.77 -12.86
CA ILE A 184 1.75 11.70 -12.62
C ILE A 184 3.13 12.31 -12.33
N ARG A 185 3.55 13.28 -13.15
CA ARG A 185 4.87 13.90 -13.04
C ARG A 185 5.04 14.67 -11.74
N ALA A 186 3.99 15.29 -11.19
CA ALA A 186 4.08 15.97 -9.90
C ALA A 186 4.59 15.03 -8.78
N PHE A 187 4.09 13.79 -8.73
CA PHE A 187 4.53 12.82 -7.74
C PHE A 187 5.89 12.18 -8.06
N LEU A 188 6.26 12.05 -9.35
CA LEU A 188 7.61 11.64 -9.74
C LEU A 188 8.67 12.68 -9.33
N VAL A 189 8.37 13.97 -9.54
CA VAL A 189 9.22 15.10 -9.10
C VAL A 189 9.31 15.15 -7.58
N TYR A 190 8.18 14.95 -6.88
CA TYR A 190 8.18 14.89 -5.43
C TYR A 190 9.04 13.73 -4.91
N PHE A 191 8.87 12.52 -5.45
CA PHE A 191 9.72 11.36 -5.15
C PHE A 191 11.21 11.65 -5.37
N HIS A 192 11.57 12.27 -6.51
CA HIS A 192 12.95 12.67 -6.78
C HIS A 192 13.47 13.65 -5.73
N SER A 193 12.66 14.63 -5.35
CA SER A 193 13.01 15.62 -4.33
C SER A 193 13.25 14.98 -2.97
N GLU A 194 12.45 13.98 -2.58
CA GLU A 194 12.65 13.23 -1.33
C GLU A 194 13.95 12.45 -1.33
N ILE A 195 14.33 11.84 -2.47
CA ILE A 195 15.62 11.18 -2.63
C ILE A 195 16.77 12.17 -2.41
N LEU A 196 16.72 13.34 -3.06
CA LEU A 196 17.79 14.33 -2.99
C LEU A 196 17.99 14.92 -1.59
N ARG A 197 16.95 14.89 -0.74
CA ARG A 197 17.05 15.33 0.66
C ARG A 197 17.77 14.33 1.58
N ARG A 198 17.96 13.08 1.13
CA ARG A 198 18.67 12.06 1.90
C ARG A 198 20.16 12.14 1.58
N SER A 199 20.96 12.69 2.51
CA SER A 199 22.40 12.92 2.32
C SER A 199 23.28 11.69 2.53
N ALA A 200 22.76 10.65 3.19
CA ALA A 200 23.56 9.50 3.63
C ALA A 200 23.63 8.36 2.60
N GLU A 201 22.65 8.25 1.69
CA GLU A 201 22.52 7.10 0.81
C GLU A 201 22.16 7.52 -0.62
N MET A 202 22.98 7.11 -1.60
CA MET A 202 22.64 7.32 -3.01
C MET A 202 21.54 6.35 -3.45
N PHE A 203 20.58 6.86 -4.21
CA PHE A 203 19.52 6.06 -4.82
C PHE A 203 19.95 5.43 -6.14
N CYS A 204 19.69 4.13 -6.29
CA CYS A 204 19.98 3.35 -7.48
C CYS A 204 18.73 3.18 -8.35
N PHE A 205 18.76 3.67 -9.58
CA PHE A 205 17.62 3.61 -10.50
C PHE A 205 17.56 2.32 -11.34
N THR A 206 18.60 1.47 -11.27
CA THR A 206 18.69 0.20 -12.02
C THR A 206 17.44 -0.66 -11.87
N ASN A 207 16.85 -1.06 -13.00
CA ASN A 207 15.62 -1.86 -13.05
C ASN A 207 14.46 -1.28 -12.20
N GLY A 208 14.50 0.04 -12.01
CA GLY A 208 13.52 0.82 -11.27
C GLY A 208 12.18 0.83 -11.96
N SER A 209 11.08 0.60 -11.23
CA SER A 209 9.74 0.72 -11.81
C SER A 209 9.20 2.14 -11.65
N ILE A 210 8.81 2.77 -12.76
CA ILE A 210 8.21 4.10 -12.75
C ILE A 210 6.92 4.13 -11.92
N GLY A 211 6.08 3.10 -12.03
CA GLY A 211 4.90 2.97 -11.18
C GLY A 211 5.23 2.87 -9.68
N ASN A 212 6.33 2.21 -9.30
CA ASN A 212 6.77 2.19 -7.90
C ASN A 212 7.22 3.57 -7.42
N PHE A 213 7.93 4.33 -8.26
CA PHE A 213 8.38 5.68 -7.93
C PHE A 213 7.21 6.67 -7.81
N PHE A 214 6.25 6.60 -8.74
CA PHE A 214 4.99 7.35 -8.67
C PHE A 214 4.23 7.02 -7.38
N PHE A 215 4.04 5.73 -7.10
CA PHE A 215 3.33 5.27 -5.91
C PHE A 215 4.03 5.73 -4.62
N ALA A 216 5.36 5.57 -4.53
CA ALA A 216 6.14 6.00 -3.38
C ALA A 216 6.07 7.51 -3.19
N GLY A 217 6.18 8.30 -4.27
CA GLY A 217 6.00 9.75 -4.24
C GLY A 217 4.64 10.16 -3.69
N ALA A 218 3.57 9.53 -4.17
CA ALA A 218 2.22 9.77 -3.66
C ALA A 218 2.07 9.41 -2.18
N ARG A 219 2.56 8.24 -1.76
CA ARG A 219 2.52 7.79 -0.36
C ARG A 219 3.21 8.78 0.57
N ILE A 220 4.43 9.21 0.22
CA ILE A 220 5.19 10.14 1.06
C ILE A 220 4.51 11.50 1.08
N PHE A 221 3.96 11.96 -0.04
CA PHE A 221 3.24 13.23 -0.09
C PHE A 221 1.99 13.21 0.81
N PHE A 222 1.18 12.15 0.72
CA PHE A 222 -0.05 12.04 1.52
C PHE A 222 0.18 11.59 2.96
N GLN A 223 1.34 11.03 3.27
CA GLN A 223 1.59 10.31 4.53
C GLN A 223 0.49 9.26 4.78
N SER A 224 0.07 8.57 3.71
CA SER A 224 -1.01 7.58 3.76
C SER A 224 -0.86 6.58 2.62
N LEU A 225 -0.75 5.31 2.98
CA LEU A 225 -0.73 4.21 2.02
C LEU A 225 -2.07 4.12 1.26
N ASP A 226 -3.19 4.16 1.97
CA ASP A 226 -4.53 4.08 1.39
C ASP A 226 -4.82 5.23 0.41
N ALA A 227 -4.41 6.47 0.74
CA ALA A 227 -4.57 7.62 -0.16
C ALA A 227 -3.74 7.47 -1.45
N ALA A 228 -2.53 6.92 -1.35
CA ALA A 228 -1.69 6.64 -2.52
C ALA A 228 -2.31 5.55 -3.42
N ILE A 229 -2.89 4.51 -2.83
CA ILE A 229 -3.64 3.47 -3.57
C ILE A 229 -4.83 4.10 -4.28
N PHE A 230 -5.59 4.95 -3.59
CA PHE A 230 -6.73 5.64 -4.17
C PHE A 230 -6.30 6.49 -5.38
N LEU A 231 -5.26 7.31 -5.24
CA LEU A 231 -4.72 8.09 -6.36
C LEU A 231 -4.30 7.19 -7.53
N PHE A 232 -3.53 6.13 -7.27
CA PHE A 232 -3.08 5.21 -8.30
C PHE A 232 -4.27 4.57 -9.03
N SER A 233 -5.31 4.19 -8.28
CA SER A 233 -6.54 3.61 -8.82
C SER A 233 -7.28 4.59 -9.74
N ARG A 234 -7.33 5.87 -9.39
CA ARG A 234 -7.95 6.92 -10.23
C ARG A 234 -7.13 7.18 -11.49
N VAL A 235 -5.81 7.28 -11.38
CA VAL A 235 -4.91 7.47 -12.54
C VAL A 235 -4.92 6.25 -13.45
N SER A 236 -5.07 5.05 -12.91
CA SER A 236 -5.10 3.83 -13.71
C SER A 236 -6.51 3.46 -14.20
N GLN A 237 -7.52 4.27 -13.86
CA GLN A 237 -8.93 4.01 -14.17
C GLN A 237 -9.38 2.59 -13.77
N ILE A 238 -8.98 2.14 -12.59
CA ILE A 238 -9.40 0.83 -12.04
C ILE A 238 -10.94 0.83 -11.89
N PRO A 239 -11.64 -0.27 -12.25
CA PRO A 239 -13.09 -0.39 -12.05
C PRO A 239 -13.50 -0.06 -10.61
N ALA A 240 -14.59 0.70 -10.45
CA ALA A 240 -14.98 1.23 -9.14
C ALA A 240 -15.34 0.13 -8.11
N GLU A 241 -15.75 -1.04 -8.59
CA GLU A 241 -16.08 -2.20 -7.75
C GLU A 241 -14.85 -3.04 -7.37
N SER A 242 -13.70 -2.80 -8.01
CA SER A 242 -12.44 -3.49 -7.72
C SER A 242 -11.65 -2.73 -6.67
N LEU A 243 -11.38 -3.37 -5.54
CA LEU A 243 -10.61 -2.78 -4.45
C LEU A 243 -9.22 -3.39 -4.39
N VAL A 244 -8.20 -2.55 -4.23
CA VAL A 244 -6.84 -2.98 -3.88
C VAL A 244 -6.61 -2.57 -2.45
N LEU A 245 -6.48 -3.55 -1.54
CA LEU A 245 -6.43 -3.32 -0.11
C LEU A 245 -5.07 -3.77 0.44
N PRO A 246 -4.30 -2.88 1.10
CA PRO A 246 -3.17 -3.30 1.88
C PRO A 246 -3.71 -4.03 3.10
N VAL A 247 -3.16 -5.20 3.44
CA VAL A 247 -3.64 -5.95 4.60
C VAL A 247 -3.35 -5.23 5.92
N ILE A 248 -2.32 -4.37 5.93
CA ILE A 248 -1.95 -3.48 7.04
C ILE A 248 -1.83 -2.06 6.48
N SER A 249 -2.54 -1.12 7.09
CA SER A 249 -2.40 0.32 6.79
C SER A 249 -1.35 0.92 7.70
N THR A 250 -0.11 1.04 7.19
CA THR A 250 1.02 1.64 7.91
C THR A 250 1.83 2.54 6.98
N ASN A 251 2.52 3.53 7.56
CA ASN A 251 3.55 4.30 6.85
C ASN A 251 4.97 3.82 7.18
N ASP A 252 5.09 2.81 8.06
CA ASP A 252 6.35 2.32 8.59
C ASP A 252 6.79 1.06 7.86
N ARG A 253 8.08 0.75 8.00
CA ARG A 253 8.65 -0.45 7.38
C ARG A 253 8.29 -1.67 8.22
N LEU A 254 7.62 -2.62 7.59
CA LEU A 254 7.41 -3.96 8.13
C LEU A 254 8.24 -4.98 7.37
N THR A 255 8.91 -5.86 8.10
CA THR A 255 9.70 -6.97 7.54
C THR A 255 9.01 -8.28 7.85
N LEU A 256 8.93 -9.18 6.86
CA LEU A 256 8.45 -10.54 7.12
C LEU A 256 9.59 -11.38 7.71
N GLY A 257 9.31 -12.12 8.77
CA GLY A 257 10.18 -13.13 9.34
C GLY A 257 9.54 -14.51 9.32
N CYS A 258 10.36 -15.56 9.38
CA CYS A 258 9.90 -16.92 9.64
C CYS A 258 10.78 -17.62 10.67
N GLU A 259 10.15 -18.51 11.44
CA GLU A 259 10.82 -19.47 12.33
C GLU A 259 10.77 -20.83 11.65
N LEU A 260 11.90 -21.53 11.59
CA LEU A 260 11.99 -22.91 11.11
C LEU A 260 11.82 -23.91 12.27
N TRP A 261 11.54 -25.17 11.95
CA TRP A 261 11.36 -26.23 12.97
C TRP A 261 12.62 -26.53 13.80
N ASP A 262 13.81 -26.13 13.33
CA ASP A 262 15.07 -26.23 14.08
C ASP A 262 15.35 -25.01 14.99
N GLY A 263 14.43 -24.03 15.02
CA GLY A 263 14.55 -22.79 15.80
C GLY A 263 15.24 -21.64 15.06
N THR A 264 15.74 -21.85 13.83
CA THR A 264 16.37 -20.79 13.02
C THR A 264 15.34 -19.71 12.66
N ILE A 265 15.74 -18.44 12.78
CA ILE A 265 14.92 -17.30 12.34
C ILE A 265 15.51 -16.71 11.06
N ILE A 266 14.67 -16.64 10.01
CA ILE A 266 14.99 -15.97 8.74
C ILE A 266 14.23 -14.65 8.67
N ARG A 267 14.90 -13.62 8.16
CA ARG A 267 14.37 -12.25 8.05
C ARG A 267 14.40 -11.80 6.61
N GLY A 268 13.30 -11.19 6.17
CA GLY A 268 13.13 -10.71 4.80
C GLY A 268 12.36 -11.70 3.93
N GLN A 269 11.43 -11.17 3.13
CA GLN A 269 10.56 -11.97 2.28
C GLN A 269 11.35 -12.72 1.19
N ASN A 270 12.35 -12.05 0.62
CA ASN A 270 13.23 -12.64 -0.39
C ASN A 270 14.11 -13.74 0.19
N GLU A 271 14.69 -13.60 1.38
CA GLU A 271 15.50 -14.68 1.97
C GLU A 271 14.65 -15.91 2.31
N ILE A 272 13.37 -15.71 2.66
CA ILE A 272 12.42 -16.82 2.88
C ILE A 272 12.09 -17.54 1.56
N SER A 273 11.88 -16.78 0.48
CA SER A 273 11.46 -17.34 -0.82
C SER A 273 12.63 -17.84 -1.67
N HIS A 274 13.78 -17.21 -1.50
CA HIS A 274 14.97 -17.36 -2.29
C HIS A 274 16.23 -17.32 -1.41
N PRO A 275 16.50 -18.38 -0.63
CA PRO A 275 17.61 -18.40 0.32
C PRO A 275 18.93 -18.28 -0.42
N SER A 276 19.71 -17.25 -0.06
CA SER A 276 20.89 -16.86 -0.83
C SER A 276 22.21 -17.25 -0.16
N ASN A 277 22.18 -17.98 0.97
CA ASN A 277 23.36 -18.32 1.80
C ASN A 277 24.26 -17.09 2.09
N GLY A 278 23.70 -15.87 2.10
CA GLY A 278 24.43 -14.62 2.31
C GLY A 278 25.07 -14.01 1.05
N ARG A 279 24.80 -14.52 -0.16
CA ARG A 279 25.25 -13.92 -1.43
C ARG A 279 24.13 -13.07 -2.05
N ARG A 280 24.33 -11.76 -2.19
CA ARG A 280 23.43 -10.89 -2.97
C ARG A 280 23.57 -11.19 -4.47
N GLU A 281 22.87 -12.19 -4.98
CA GLU A 281 22.70 -12.41 -6.42
C GLU A 281 21.35 -11.86 -6.90
N ILE A 282 21.27 -11.48 -8.17
CA ILE A 282 20.03 -11.03 -8.81
C ILE A 282 19.12 -12.26 -8.91
N VAL A 283 18.10 -12.32 -8.06
CA VAL A 283 17.16 -13.44 -8.03
C VAL A 283 16.25 -13.38 -9.26
N ASN A 284 16.39 -14.36 -10.14
CA ASN A 284 15.40 -14.62 -11.18
C ASN A 284 14.27 -15.48 -10.58
N LYS A 285 13.03 -14.97 -10.55
CA LYS A 285 11.89 -15.69 -9.96
C LYS A 285 11.47 -16.93 -10.76
N ASP A 286 12.05 -17.12 -11.95
CA ASP A 286 11.76 -18.25 -12.85
C ASP A 286 12.82 -19.39 -12.77
N CYS A 287 13.87 -19.27 -11.94
CA CYS A 287 14.91 -20.30 -11.85
C CYS A 287 14.68 -21.32 -10.72
N ASN A 288 14.71 -22.61 -11.07
CA ASN A 288 14.68 -23.76 -10.14
C ASN A 288 16.00 -23.97 -9.35
N SER A 289 17.00 -23.09 -9.51
CA SER A 289 18.33 -23.22 -8.90
C SER A 289 18.44 -22.55 -7.53
N CYS A 290 17.34 -22.43 -6.80
CA CYS A 290 17.36 -21.80 -5.48
C CYS A 290 17.69 -22.83 -4.40
N SER A 291 18.57 -22.46 -3.47
CA SER A 291 18.94 -23.35 -2.37
C SER A 291 17.72 -23.61 -1.47
N THR A 292 17.51 -24.87 -1.07
CA THR A 292 16.41 -25.23 -0.18
C THR A 292 16.69 -24.70 1.23
N LEU A 293 15.65 -24.26 1.92
CA LEU A 293 15.75 -23.91 3.34
C LEU A 293 16.28 -25.11 4.16
N PRO A 294 17.09 -24.84 5.21
CA PRO A 294 17.73 -25.90 6.00
C PRO A 294 16.73 -26.74 6.80
N SER A 295 15.56 -26.18 7.10
CA SER A 295 14.45 -26.84 7.78
C SER A 295 13.12 -26.28 7.28
N ARG A 296 12.02 -27.01 7.54
CA ARG A 296 10.67 -26.58 7.17
C ARG A 296 10.32 -25.30 7.93
N ILE A 297 9.53 -24.42 7.31
CA ILE A 297 8.96 -23.26 7.99
C ILE A 297 7.96 -23.77 9.02
N LYS A 298 8.16 -23.34 10.28
CA LYS A 298 7.23 -23.58 11.40
C LYS A 298 6.17 -22.50 11.45
N ARG A 299 6.53 -21.21 11.35
CA ARG A 299 5.59 -20.08 11.33
C ARG A 299 6.18 -18.83 10.67
N VAL A 300 5.31 -17.89 10.29
CA VAL A 300 5.69 -16.55 9.79
C VAL A 300 5.12 -15.45 10.67
N PHE A 301 5.81 -14.31 10.75
CA PHE A 301 5.44 -13.18 11.60
C PHE A 301 6.00 -11.87 11.04
N TYR A 302 5.46 -10.73 11.49
CA TYR A 302 5.99 -9.41 11.14
C TYR A 302 7.04 -8.97 12.15
N MET A 303 8.02 -8.22 11.67
CA MET A 303 9.07 -7.60 12.46
C MET A 303 9.17 -6.11 12.16
N SER A 304 9.48 -5.31 13.18
CA SER A 304 9.79 -3.88 13.06
C SER A 304 11.13 -3.58 13.72
N SER A 305 11.81 -2.53 13.24
CA SER A 305 13.02 -1.98 13.83
C SER A 305 12.76 -0.76 14.74
N GLU A 306 11.50 -0.37 14.92
CA GLU A 306 11.13 0.77 15.78
C GLU A 306 11.44 0.52 17.27
N GLY A 307 11.74 1.58 18.01
CA GLY A 307 11.83 1.55 19.49
C GLY A 307 13.14 1.00 20.10
N SER A 308 13.95 0.20 19.38
CA SER A 308 15.21 -0.33 19.96
C SER A 308 16.36 -0.56 18.99
N ASN A 309 16.22 -0.21 17.70
CA ASN A 309 17.17 -0.54 16.62
C ASN A 309 17.45 -2.06 16.44
N LEU A 310 16.76 -2.92 17.19
CA LEU A 310 16.78 -4.37 17.02
C LEU A 310 15.46 -4.80 16.38
N LEU A 311 15.56 -5.52 15.26
CA LEU A 311 14.41 -6.16 14.63
C LEU A 311 13.76 -7.14 15.62
N HIS A 312 12.53 -6.85 16.04
CA HIS A 312 11.76 -7.66 16.97
C HIS A 312 10.38 -7.98 16.36
N GLU A 313 9.76 -9.07 16.83
CA GLU A 313 8.42 -9.47 16.38
C GLU A 313 7.38 -8.42 16.81
N VAL A 314 6.48 -8.09 15.89
CA VAL A 314 5.39 -7.12 16.10
C VAL A 314 4.06 -7.70 15.65
N PHE A 315 2.97 -7.10 16.15
CA PHE A 315 1.60 -7.51 15.89
C PHE A 315 0.82 -6.34 15.27
N PRO A 316 1.09 -6.01 13.99
CA PRO A 316 0.43 -4.88 13.36
C PRO A 316 -1.08 -5.12 13.27
N GLU A 317 -1.84 -4.04 13.41
CA GLU A 317 -3.29 -4.08 13.25
C GLU A 317 -3.65 -4.27 11.77
N VAL A 318 -4.67 -5.09 11.54
CA VAL A 318 -5.23 -5.33 10.21
C VAL A 318 -5.99 -4.08 9.73
N ASN A 319 -5.91 -3.78 8.44
CA ASN A 319 -6.76 -2.75 7.83
C ASN A 319 -8.24 -3.11 8.03
N HIS A 320 -8.98 -2.25 8.73
CA HIS A 320 -10.40 -2.48 9.03
C HIS A 320 -11.27 -2.68 7.79
N THR A 321 -10.95 -2.03 6.66
CA THR A 321 -11.68 -2.24 5.41
C THR A 321 -11.57 -3.69 4.92
N VAL A 322 -10.45 -4.38 5.19
CA VAL A 322 -10.30 -5.81 4.88
C VAL A 322 -11.29 -6.65 5.70
N LEU A 323 -11.41 -6.40 7.00
CA LEU A 323 -12.36 -7.09 7.87
C LEU A 323 -13.81 -6.82 7.44
N GLU A 324 -14.14 -5.57 7.10
CA GLU A 324 -15.45 -5.22 6.58
C GLU A 324 -15.78 -5.96 5.28
N GLN A 325 -14.84 -6.04 4.34
CA GLN A 325 -15.06 -6.77 3.09
C GLN A 325 -15.19 -8.28 3.35
N LEU A 326 -14.35 -8.88 4.20
CA LEU A 326 -14.46 -10.28 4.60
C LEU A 326 -15.85 -10.65 5.14
N SER A 327 -16.47 -9.72 5.88
CA SER A 327 -17.81 -9.91 6.44
C SER A 327 -18.94 -9.88 5.39
N LYS A 328 -18.69 -9.30 4.21
CA LYS A 328 -19.71 -8.99 3.19
C LYS A 328 -19.62 -9.86 1.93
N VAL A 329 -18.43 -10.31 1.54
CA VAL A 329 -18.21 -10.99 0.24
C VAL A 329 -18.87 -12.36 0.13
N ASP A 330 -19.23 -12.76 -1.09
CA ASP A 330 -19.89 -14.03 -1.38
C ASP A 330 -18.91 -15.21 -1.40
N CYS A 331 -17.62 -14.97 -1.63
CA CYS A 331 -16.58 -16.01 -1.68
C CYS A 331 -15.20 -15.47 -1.27
N ILE A 332 -14.42 -16.31 -0.59
CA ILE A 332 -13.02 -16.04 -0.23
C ILE A 332 -12.11 -16.89 -1.12
N VAL A 333 -11.12 -16.27 -1.73
CA VAL A 333 -10.15 -16.92 -2.62
C VAL A 333 -8.75 -16.79 -2.02
N TYR A 334 -8.07 -17.91 -1.85
CA TYR A 334 -6.64 -17.96 -1.55
C TYR A 334 -5.88 -18.10 -2.87
N ALA A 335 -5.32 -16.99 -3.35
CA ALA A 335 -4.68 -16.93 -4.65
C ALA A 335 -3.47 -17.87 -4.75
N MET A 336 -3.16 -18.26 -5.99
CA MET A 336 -1.90 -18.91 -6.32
C MET A 336 -0.72 -17.97 -6.03
N GLY A 337 0.37 -18.55 -5.55
CA GLY A 337 1.57 -17.83 -5.16
C GLY A 337 2.35 -18.61 -4.11
N SER A 338 3.32 -17.94 -3.49
CA SER A 338 4.01 -18.53 -2.34
C SER A 338 3.06 -18.54 -1.14
N LEU A 339 2.87 -19.71 -0.55
CA LEU A 339 2.04 -19.85 0.65
C LEU A 339 2.55 -18.92 1.76
N PHE A 340 3.84 -18.99 2.07
CA PHE A 340 4.44 -18.32 3.23
C PHE A 340 4.75 -16.84 3.00
N THR A 341 4.96 -16.42 1.75
CA THR A 341 5.38 -15.04 1.43
C THR A 341 4.37 -14.24 0.64
N SER A 342 3.23 -14.82 0.25
CA SER A 342 2.14 -14.10 -0.43
C SER A 342 0.80 -14.21 0.30
N VAL A 343 0.44 -15.40 0.81
CA VAL A 343 -0.88 -15.62 1.43
C VAL A 343 -0.83 -15.54 2.96
N CYS A 344 0.05 -16.30 3.60
CA CYS A 344 0.21 -16.32 5.05
C CYS A 344 0.47 -14.95 5.67
N PRO A 345 1.25 -14.02 5.08
CA PRO A 345 1.47 -12.71 5.68
C PRO A 345 0.17 -11.92 5.92
N SER A 346 -0.87 -12.20 5.15
CA SER A 346 -2.20 -11.62 5.37
C SER A 346 -3.00 -12.39 6.42
N LEU A 347 -2.87 -13.72 6.47
CA LEU A 347 -3.67 -14.60 7.33
C LEU A 347 -3.18 -14.67 8.77
N VAL A 348 -1.90 -14.40 9.03
CA VAL A 348 -1.32 -14.44 10.40
C VAL A 348 -1.73 -13.25 11.28
N LEU A 349 -2.45 -12.28 10.72
CA LEU A 349 -2.93 -11.10 11.44
C LEU A 349 -4.15 -11.42 12.28
N ARG A 350 -4.17 -10.88 13.51
CA ARG A 350 -5.29 -11.05 14.44
C ARG A 350 -6.57 -10.50 13.83
N GLY A 351 -7.67 -11.24 13.98
CA GLY A 351 -8.98 -10.89 13.45
C GLY A 351 -9.27 -11.45 12.06
N ILE A 352 -8.25 -11.70 11.22
CA ILE A 352 -8.47 -12.20 9.85
C ILE A 352 -9.06 -13.61 9.88
N GLY A 353 -8.37 -14.57 10.50
CA GLY A 353 -8.85 -15.95 10.49
C GLY A 353 -10.09 -16.17 11.36
N GLU A 354 -10.29 -15.39 12.44
CA GLU A 354 -11.52 -15.41 13.23
C GLU A 354 -12.71 -14.99 12.36
N THR A 355 -12.54 -13.93 11.58
CA THR A 355 -13.56 -13.46 10.63
C THR A 355 -13.82 -14.51 9.56
N ILE A 356 -12.77 -15.09 8.95
CA ILE A 356 -12.92 -16.16 7.94
C ILE A 356 -13.66 -17.37 8.51
N ALA A 357 -13.33 -17.78 9.74
CA ALA A 357 -13.93 -18.93 10.43
C ALA A 357 -15.41 -18.71 10.71
N SER A 358 -15.80 -17.49 11.04
CA SER A 358 -17.21 -17.12 11.30
C SER A 358 -18.10 -17.16 10.05
N ARG A 359 -17.51 -17.18 8.84
CA ARG A 359 -18.24 -17.07 7.57
C ARG A 359 -18.57 -18.43 6.98
N SER A 360 -19.85 -18.73 6.78
CA SER A 360 -20.34 -19.94 6.11
C SER A 360 -20.48 -19.78 4.59
N ILE A 361 -19.43 -19.29 3.93
CA ILE A 361 -19.37 -19.05 2.47
C ILE A 361 -18.33 -19.96 1.78
N PRO A 362 -18.38 -20.11 0.44
CA PRO A 362 -17.34 -20.77 -0.33
C PRO A 362 -15.94 -20.19 -0.08
N LYS A 363 -14.97 -21.09 0.08
CA LYS A 363 -13.54 -20.78 0.29
C LYS A 363 -12.74 -21.57 -0.75
N VAL A 364 -12.17 -20.88 -1.74
CA VAL A 364 -11.49 -21.50 -2.89
C VAL A 364 -9.98 -21.39 -2.70
N SER A 365 -9.26 -22.50 -2.90
CA SER A 365 -7.81 -22.55 -2.73
C SER A 365 -7.18 -23.48 -3.76
N ASN A 366 -5.98 -23.11 -4.23
CA ASN A 366 -5.16 -23.95 -5.11
C ASN A 366 -4.09 -24.76 -4.33
N TYR A 367 -4.08 -24.68 -3.00
CA TYR A 367 -3.14 -25.44 -2.18
C TYR A 367 -3.72 -26.81 -1.85
N ALA A 368 -2.90 -27.86 -1.91
CA ALA A 368 -3.30 -29.21 -1.48
C ALA A 368 -3.77 -29.19 -0.01
N LYS A 369 -4.76 -30.03 0.34
CA LYS A 369 -5.33 -30.10 1.71
C LYS A 369 -4.26 -30.13 2.81
N THR A 370 -3.18 -30.89 2.63
CA THR A 370 -2.06 -31.00 3.58
C THR A 370 -1.27 -29.70 3.79
N ARG A 371 -1.16 -28.83 2.78
CA ARG A 371 -0.50 -27.51 2.91
C ARG A 371 -1.38 -26.48 3.62
N LEU A 372 -2.70 -26.62 3.52
CA LEU A 372 -3.65 -25.82 4.31
C LEU A 372 -3.67 -26.23 5.78
N VAL A 373 -3.47 -27.52 6.11
CA VAL A 373 -3.34 -27.96 7.52
C VAL A 373 -2.15 -27.27 8.19
N CYS A 374 -0.99 -27.15 7.52
CA CYS A 374 0.12 -26.34 8.06
C CYS A 374 -0.27 -24.87 8.30
N LEU A 375 -1.14 -24.31 7.46
CA LEU A 375 -1.63 -22.94 7.64
C LEU A 375 -2.48 -22.79 8.89
N VAL A 376 -3.21 -23.86 9.25
CA VAL A 376 -4.03 -23.96 10.47
C VAL A 376 -3.16 -24.27 11.69
N ASP A 377 -2.11 -25.08 11.59
CA ASP A 377 -1.17 -25.34 12.68
C ASP A 377 -0.38 -24.08 13.08
N VAL A 378 0.07 -23.30 12.09
CA VAL A 378 0.66 -21.95 12.28
C VAL A 378 -0.32 -21.01 13.00
N TRP A 379 -1.61 -21.18 12.75
CA TRP A 379 -2.69 -20.36 13.29
C TRP A 379 -3.08 -20.78 14.72
N LEU A 380 -3.13 -22.09 14.99
CA LEU A 380 -3.48 -22.70 16.28
C LEU A 380 -2.45 -22.41 17.37
N GLU A 381 -1.16 -22.29 17.05
CA GLU A 381 -0.13 -21.92 18.04
C GLU A 381 -0.28 -20.47 18.55
N ARG A 382 -0.98 -19.59 17.82
CA ARG A 382 -1.16 -18.16 18.17
C ARG A 382 -2.44 -17.84 18.93
N CYS A 383 -3.46 -18.69 18.86
CA CYS A 383 -4.75 -18.48 19.54
C CYS A 383 -4.80 -19.31 20.82
N SER A 384 -4.34 -18.75 21.94
CA SER A 384 -4.43 -19.37 23.27
C SER A 384 -5.85 -19.40 23.87
N GLU A 385 -6.88 -18.93 23.14
CA GLU A 385 -8.26 -18.92 23.60
C GLU A 385 -9.22 -19.76 22.73
N VAL A 386 -9.61 -20.89 23.34
CA VAL A 386 -10.95 -21.49 23.44
C VAL A 386 -11.68 -21.92 22.15
N ALA A 387 -11.69 -23.25 21.97
CA ALA A 387 -12.75 -24.15 21.45
C ALA A 387 -13.39 -23.92 20.06
N SER A 388 -13.46 -22.69 19.56
CA SER A 388 -14.10 -22.31 18.30
C SER A 388 -13.23 -22.62 17.08
N LEU A 389 -11.89 -22.72 17.26
CA LEU A 389 -10.93 -23.01 16.19
C LEU A 389 -11.01 -24.46 15.66
N LYS A 390 -11.40 -25.43 16.51
CA LYS A 390 -11.56 -26.84 16.07
C LYS A 390 -12.68 -26.99 15.04
N PHE A 391 -13.67 -26.10 15.04
CA PHE A 391 -14.75 -26.12 14.07
C PHE A 391 -14.28 -25.65 12.67
N CYS A 392 -13.32 -24.72 12.62
CA CYS A 392 -12.74 -24.24 11.36
C CYS A 392 -11.91 -25.33 10.66
N ILE A 393 -11.26 -26.19 11.44
CA ILE A 393 -10.55 -27.40 10.99
C ILE A 393 -11.52 -28.37 10.33
N SER A 394 -12.68 -28.65 10.94
CA SER A 394 -13.69 -29.53 10.37
C SER A 394 -14.39 -28.92 9.16
N TYR A 395 -14.64 -27.61 9.11
CA TYR A 395 -15.41 -27.01 8.00
C TYR A 395 -14.62 -26.88 6.68
N ILE A 396 -13.30 -26.64 6.75
CA ILE A 396 -12.43 -26.65 5.56
C ILE A 396 -12.17 -28.09 5.08
N THR A 397 -12.21 -29.08 5.99
CA THR A 397 -11.98 -30.49 5.64
C THR A 397 -13.23 -31.25 5.19
N TRP A 398 -14.43 -30.88 5.64
CA TRP A 398 -15.66 -31.68 5.46
C TRP A 398 -16.39 -31.48 4.11
N ARG A 399 -16.15 -30.39 3.37
CA ARG A 399 -16.86 -30.11 2.10
C ARG A 399 -16.10 -30.47 0.81
N PHE A 400 -15.02 -31.25 0.92
CA PHE A 400 -14.27 -31.80 -0.21
C PHE A 400 -14.40 -33.33 -0.28
N HIS A 401 -15.62 -33.83 -0.06
CA HIS A 401 -16.05 -35.19 -0.39
C HIS A 401 -17.29 -35.13 -1.28
#